data_AF-A0A9X9S5X3-F1
#
_entry.id   AF-A0A9X9S5X3-F1
#
_cell.length_a   1.000
_cell.length_b   1.000
_cell.length_c   1.000
_cell.angle_alpha   90.00
_cell.angle_beta   90.00
_cell.angle_gamma   90.00
#
_symmetry.space_group_name_H-M   'P 1'
#
loop_
_entity.id
_entity.type
_entity.pdbx_description
1 polymer ?
#
loop_
_entity_poly.entity_id
_entity_poly.type
_entity_poly.pdbx_seq_one_letter_code
_entity_poly.pdbx_strand_id
1 'polypeptide(L)'
;MNPETQKTIDDFLDNKEDVCDGIMDDFKETLGLVPFILPILRERPDSFVFNGLGDLYTFNPESMDRKTAELLAVSAAAAIGADACLKVHIGAALKEGATREQIRDTISIAGLIGKTGILGASFRVMNKAIPDDE
;
A
#
# COMPACT_ATOMS: atom_id res chain seq x y z
N MET A 1 6.20 -2.51 -29.65
CA MET A 1 7.02 -3.67 -29.23
C MET A 1 7.38 -4.51 -30.44
N ASN A 2 8.42 -5.34 -30.35
CA ASN A 2 8.67 -6.31 -31.42
C ASN A 2 7.56 -7.40 -31.41
N PRO A 3 7.37 -8.14 -32.53
CA PRO A 3 6.29 -9.12 -32.62
C PRO A 3 6.36 -10.25 -31.58
N GLU A 4 7.56 -10.65 -31.17
CA GLU A 4 7.76 -11.71 -30.18
C GLU A 4 7.28 -11.28 -28.79
N THR A 5 7.67 -10.07 -28.35
CA THR A 5 7.22 -9.52 -27.07
C THR A 5 5.71 -9.24 -27.08
N GLN A 6 5.14 -8.81 -28.21
CA GLN A 6 3.69 -8.62 -28.31
C GLN A 6 2.96 -9.95 -28.10
N LYS A 7 3.44 -11.02 -28.74
CA LYS A 7 2.89 -12.36 -28.57
C LYS A 7 2.96 -12.83 -27.11
N THR A 8 4.08 -12.61 -26.41
CA THR A 8 4.20 -12.95 -24.99
C THR A 8 3.15 -12.23 -24.12
N ILE A 9 2.86 -10.96 -24.41
CA ILE A 9 1.82 -10.22 -23.70
C ILE A 9 0.43 -10.78 -24.01
N ASP A 10 0.15 -11.04 -25.29
CA ASP A 10 -1.15 -11.56 -25.73
C ASP A 10 -1.42 -12.93 -25.08
N ASP A 11 -0.43 -13.84 -25.11
CA ASP A 11 -0.52 -15.17 -24.48
C ASP A 11 -0.78 -15.08 -22.95
N PHE A 12 -0.22 -14.07 -22.27
CA PHE A 12 -0.50 -13.82 -20.85
C PHE A 12 -1.93 -13.29 -20.65
N LEU A 13 -2.34 -12.31 -21.47
CA LEU A 13 -3.65 -11.66 -21.36
C LEU A 13 -4.82 -12.59 -21.74
N ASP A 14 -4.57 -13.66 -22.49
CA ASP A 14 -5.56 -14.70 -22.76
C ASP A 14 -6.09 -15.36 -21.48
N ASN A 15 -5.29 -15.36 -20.40
CA ASN A 15 -5.64 -15.94 -19.10
C ASN A 15 -5.99 -14.88 -18.04
N LYS A 16 -6.14 -13.61 -18.43
CA LYS A 16 -6.29 -12.49 -17.48
C LYS A 16 -7.46 -12.63 -16.52
N GLU A 17 -8.59 -13.21 -16.93
CA GLU A 17 -9.77 -13.33 -16.07
C GLU A 17 -9.49 -14.24 -14.88
N ASP A 18 -8.86 -15.39 -15.12
CA ASP A 18 -8.46 -16.34 -14.07
C ASP A 18 -7.46 -15.69 -13.10
N VAL A 19 -6.51 -14.90 -13.63
CA VAL A 19 -5.55 -14.17 -12.80
C VAL A 19 -6.25 -13.07 -11.99
N CYS A 20 -7.18 -12.32 -12.60
CA CYS A 20 -7.95 -11.30 -11.91
C CYS A 20 -8.76 -11.90 -10.75
N ASP A 21 -9.39 -13.05 -10.95
CA ASP A 21 -10.15 -13.73 -9.90
C ASP A 21 -9.23 -14.25 -8.79
N GLY A 22 -8.08 -14.83 -9.15
CA GLY A 22 -7.06 -15.24 -8.18
C GLY A 22 -6.54 -14.08 -7.33
N ILE A 23 -6.29 -12.91 -7.94
CA ILE A 23 -5.91 -11.68 -7.21
C ILE A 23 -6.99 -11.28 -6.21
N MET A 24 -8.26 -11.31 -6.62
CA MET A 24 -9.39 -10.94 -5.77
C MET A 24 -9.55 -11.88 -4.57
N ASP A 25 -9.34 -13.17 -4.78
CA ASP A 25 -9.37 -14.18 -3.73
C ASP A 25 -8.21 -14.01 -2.75
N ASP A 26 -6.99 -13.75 -3.23
CA ASP A 26 -5.82 -13.52 -2.38
C ASP A 26 -5.99 -12.27 -1.50
N PHE A 27 -6.50 -11.16 -2.06
CA PHE A 27 -6.82 -9.98 -1.28
C PHE A 27 -7.86 -10.27 -0.20
N LYS A 28 -8.89 -11.06 -0.52
CA LYS A 28 -9.92 -11.45 0.44
C LYS A 28 -9.35 -12.31 1.56
N GLU A 29 -8.50 -13.27 1.24
CA GLU A 29 -7.85 -14.12 2.23
C GLU A 29 -6.96 -13.26 3.12
N THR A 30 -6.09 -12.46 2.53
CA THR A 30 -5.07 -11.70 3.23
C THR A 30 -5.67 -10.58 4.09
N LEU A 31 -6.58 -9.77 3.53
CA LEU A 31 -7.18 -8.63 4.22
C LEU A 31 -8.46 -8.98 5.00
N GLY A 32 -8.97 -10.19 4.83
CA GLY A 32 -10.27 -10.62 5.39
C GLY A 32 -11.49 -10.01 4.69
N LEU A 33 -11.28 -9.17 3.68
CA LEU A 33 -12.29 -8.53 2.85
C LEU A 33 -11.73 -8.18 1.49
N VAL A 34 -12.60 -7.95 0.51
CA VAL A 34 -12.22 -7.34 -0.78
C VAL A 34 -12.46 -5.83 -0.68
N PRO A 35 -11.42 -4.97 -0.76
CA PRO A 35 -11.61 -3.53 -0.79
C PRO A 35 -12.52 -3.12 -1.96
N PHE A 36 -13.45 -2.19 -1.72
CA PHE A 36 -14.48 -1.82 -2.69
C PHE A 36 -13.93 -1.30 -4.04
N ILE A 37 -12.68 -0.81 -4.03
CA ILE A 37 -12.01 -0.31 -5.23
C ILE A 37 -11.62 -1.43 -6.18
N LEU A 38 -11.31 -2.63 -5.68
CA LEU A 38 -10.81 -3.72 -6.54
C LEU A 38 -11.84 -4.21 -7.57
N PRO A 39 -13.13 -4.42 -7.23
CA PRO A 39 -14.16 -4.73 -8.23
C PRO A 39 -14.27 -3.68 -9.34
N ILE A 40 -14.14 -2.40 -8.99
CA ILE A 40 -14.19 -1.29 -9.95
C ILE A 40 -12.96 -1.32 -10.87
N LEU A 41 -11.77 -1.56 -10.32
CA LEU A 41 -10.56 -1.70 -11.12
C LEU A 41 -10.61 -2.92 -12.05
N ARG A 42 -11.19 -4.04 -11.57
CA ARG A 42 -11.41 -5.28 -12.34
C ARG A 42 -12.30 -5.07 -13.57
N GLU A 43 -13.13 -4.03 -13.62
CA GLU A 43 -13.89 -3.68 -14.85
C GLU A 43 -12.98 -3.44 -16.07
N ARG A 44 -11.68 -3.24 -15.85
CA ARG A 44 -10.63 -3.14 -16.88
C ARG A 44 -9.59 -4.25 -16.70
N PRO A 45 -9.90 -5.52 -17.05
CA PRO A 45 -9.09 -6.68 -16.70
C PRO A 45 -7.66 -6.61 -17.24
N ASP A 46 -7.49 -6.12 -18.47
CA ASP A 46 -6.16 -5.93 -19.09
C ASP A 46 -5.24 -5.02 -18.27
N SER A 47 -5.79 -4.01 -17.60
CA SER A 47 -5.01 -3.11 -16.74
C SER A 47 -4.93 -3.65 -15.31
N PHE A 48 -6.01 -4.24 -14.82
CA PHE A 48 -6.09 -4.73 -13.45
C PHE A 48 -5.10 -5.87 -13.19
N VAL A 49 -4.93 -6.79 -14.13
CA VAL A 49 -4.02 -7.93 -13.95
C VAL A 49 -2.59 -7.50 -13.65
N PHE A 50 -2.08 -6.48 -14.35
CA PHE A 50 -0.70 -6.00 -14.13
C PHE A 50 -0.57 -5.21 -12.83
N ASN A 51 -1.50 -4.29 -12.56
CA ASN A 51 -1.44 -3.47 -11.35
C ASN A 51 -1.72 -4.31 -10.10
N GLY A 52 -2.71 -5.20 -10.15
CA GLY A 52 -3.08 -6.09 -9.06
C GLY A 52 -1.98 -7.07 -8.70
N LEU A 53 -1.29 -7.67 -9.68
CA LEU A 53 -0.09 -8.48 -9.41
C LEU A 53 1.02 -7.65 -8.78
N GLY A 54 1.28 -6.45 -9.31
CA GLY A 54 2.28 -5.54 -8.76
C GLY A 54 1.99 -5.17 -7.30
N ASP A 55 0.74 -4.83 -7.01
CA ASP A 55 0.27 -4.49 -5.67
C ASP A 55 0.39 -5.69 -4.73
N LEU A 56 -0.03 -6.88 -5.16
CA LEU A 56 0.04 -8.12 -4.37
C LEU A 56 1.47 -8.46 -3.99
N TYR A 57 2.41 -8.44 -4.94
CA TYR A 57 3.83 -8.68 -4.64
C TYR A 57 4.44 -7.58 -3.76
N THR A 58 4.02 -6.33 -3.93
CA THR A 58 4.49 -5.22 -3.10
C THR A 58 3.99 -5.35 -1.65
N PHE A 59 2.74 -5.77 -1.45
CA PHE A 59 2.16 -5.99 -0.13
C PHE A 59 2.55 -7.32 0.52
N ASN A 60 3.08 -8.28 -0.24
CA ASN A 60 3.55 -9.57 0.27
C ASN A 60 5.07 -9.75 0.04
N PRO A 61 5.91 -8.87 0.62
CA PRO A 61 7.35 -8.94 0.40
C PRO A 61 7.97 -10.18 1.05
N GLU A 62 8.83 -10.89 0.32
CA GLU A 62 9.54 -12.06 0.87
C GLU A 62 10.54 -11.71 1.98
N SER A 63 10.92 -10.44 2.10
CA SER A 63 11.94 -9.96 3.03
C SER A 63 11.40 -9.63 4.43
N MET A 64 10.09 -9.66 4.65
CA MET A 64 9.46 -9.31 5.92
C MET A 64 8.29 -10.24 6.24
N ASP A 65 8.04 -10.47 7.54
CA ASP A 65 6.83 -11.17 7.96
C ASP A 65 5.57 -10.32 7.71
N ARG A 66 4.42 -10.99 7.60
CA ARG A 66 3.15 -10.35 7.25
C ARG A 66 2.73 -9.29 8.26
N LYS A 67 2.89 -9.56 9.55
CA LYS A 67 2.58 -8.61 10.62
C LYS A 67 3.37 -7.30 10.46
N THR A 68 4.65 -7.40 10.13
CA THR A 68 5.53 -6.25 9.90
C THR A 68 5.08 -5.47 8.67
N ALA A 69 4.79 -6.16 7.56
CA ALA A 69 4.28 -5.53 6.34
C ALA A 69 2.96 -4.76 6.60
N GLU A 70 2.02 -5.35 7.34
CA GLU A 70 0.76 -4.69 7.67
C GLU A 70 0.93 -3.50 8.63
N LEU A 71 1.84 -3.58 9.62
CA LEU A 71 2.17 -2.43 10.46
C LEU A 71 2.80 -1.28 9.65
N LEU A 72 3.61 -1.58 8.62
CA LEU A 72 4.10 -0.56 7.70
C LEU A 72 2.97 0.04 6.85
N ALA A 73 2.02 -0.77 6.38
CA ALA A 73 0.85 -0.28 5.66
C ALA A 73 -0.04 0.61 6.53
N VAL A 74 -0.25 0.27 7.80
CA VAL A 74 -0.92 1.12 8.81
C VAL A 74 -0.19 2.45 8.97
N SER A 75 1.14 2.43 9.10
CA SER A 75 1.95 3.65 9.20
C SER A 75 1.79 4.55 7.98
N ALA A 76 1.88 3.98 6.77
CA ALA A 76 1.74 4.70 5.52
C ALA A 76 0.34 5.30 5.36
N ALA A 77 -0.72 4.51 5.63
CA ALA A 77 -2.11 4.98 5.55
C ALA A 77 -2.39 6.11 6.56
N ALA A 78 -1.88 6.00 7.78
CA ALA A 78 -1.99 7.04 8.80
C ALA A 78 -1.26 8.33 8.39
N ALA A 79 -0.05 8.21 7.83
CA ALA A 79 0.76 9.36 7.41
C ALA A 79 0.09 10.20 6.30
N ILE A 80 -0.69 9.57 5.42
CA ILE A 80 -1.37 10.24 4.30
C ILE A 80 -2.86 10.56 4.58
N GLY A 81 -3.38 10.21 5.76
CA GLY A 81 -4.80 10.43 6.11
C GLY A 81 -5.79 9.56 5.33
N ALA A 82 -5.39 8.34 4.94
CA ALA A 82 -6.24 7.41 4.19
C ALA A 82 -7.06 6.52 5.12
N ASP A 83 -8.15 7.05 5.70
CA ASP A 83 -8.96 6.37 6.71
C ASP A 83 -9.49 4.99 6.28
N ALA A 84 -9.91 4.86 5.01
CA ALA A 84 -10.38 3.58 4.47
C ALA A 84 -9.27 2.53 4.45
N CYS A 85 -8.08 2.88 3.97
CA CYS A 85 -6.91 2.00 3.97
C CYS A 85 -6.49 1.68 5.40
N LEU A 86 -6.47 2.68 6.28
CA LEU A 86 -6.10 2.52 7.68
C LEU A 86 -7.00 1.49 8.38
N LYS A 87 -8.31 1.55 8.15
CA LYS A 87 -9.25 0.57 8.70
C LYS A 87 -8.98 -0.86 8.21
N VAL A 88 -8.70 -1.03 6.92
CA VAL A 88 -8.43 -2.34 6.31
C VAL A 88 -7.13 -2.94 6.87
N HIS A 89 -6.04 -2.18 6.85
CA HIS A 89 -4.73 -2.66 7.29
C HIS A 89 -4.62 -2.84 8.81
N ILE A 90 -5.39 -2.09 9.62
CA ILE A 90 -5.53 -2.39 11.05
C ILE A 90 -6.16 -3.78 11.24
N GLY A 91 -7.21 -4.11 10.48
CA GLY A 91 -7.85 -5.42 10.53
C GLY A 91 -6.90 -6.55 10.15
N ALA A 92 -6.16 -6.37 9.05
CA ALA A 92 -5.15 -7.33 8.59
C ALA A 92 -4.01 -7.51 9.61
N ALA A 93 -3.46 -6.41 10.15
CA ALA A 93 -2.43 -6.47 11.19
C ALA A 93 -2.89 -7.24 12.43
N LEU A 94 -4.13 -7.03 12.89
CA LEU A 94 -4.72 -7.77 14.01
C LEU A 94 -4.85 -9.27 13.70
N LYS A 95 -5.24 -9.62 12.47
CA LYS A 95 -5.32 -11.02 12.03
C LYS A 95 -3.96 -11.72 12.11
N GLU A 96 -2.89 -11.00 11.78
CA GLU A 96 -1.50 -11.46 11.90
C GLU A 96 -0.92 -11.39 13.33
N GLY A 97 -1.77 -11.10 14.32
CA GLY A 97 -1.39 -11.09 15.73
C GLY A 97 -0.70 -9.81 16.21
N ALA A 98 -0.86 -8.69 15.51
CA ALA A 98 -0.48 -7.39 16.06
C ALA A 98 -1.34 -7.05 17.28
N THR A 99 -0.74 -6.39 18.27
CA THR A 99 -1.49 -5.89 19.44
C THR A 99 -2.00 -4.47 19.22
N ARG A 100 -2.97 -4.06 20.05
CA ARG A 100 -3.47 -2.69 20.07
C ARG A 100 -2.35 -1.68 20.36
N GLU A 101 -1.40 -2.03 21.22
CA GLU A 101 -0.24 -1.21 21.56
C GLU A 101 0.67 -1.04 20.34
N GLN A 102 0.96 -2.11 19.60
CA GLN A 102 1.75 -2.03 18.37
C GLN A 102 1.10 -1.11 17.35
N ILE A 103 -0.22 -1.23 17.14
CA ILE A 103 -0.96 -0.35 16.22
C ILE A 103 -0.91 1.12 16.68
N ARG A 104 -1.12 1.38 17.99
CA ARG A 104 -1.04 2.73 18.55
C ARG A 104 0.35 3.33 18.34
N ASP A 105 1.40 2.56 18.61
CA ASP A 105 2.78 3.03 18.51
C ASP A 105 3.14 3.29 17.04
N THR A 106 2.73 2.42 16.12
CA THR A 106 2.84 2.63 14.66
C THR A 106 2.18 3.93 14.20
N ILE A 107 0.93 4.19 14.60
CA ILE A 107 0.22 5.43 14.25
C ILE A 107 0.92 6.66 14.86
N SER A 108 1.43 6.53 16.09
CA SER A 108 2.15 7.60 16.78
C SER A 108 3.47 7.93 16.06
N ILE A 109 4.19 6.91 15.56
CA ILE A 109 5.38 7.08 14.74
C ILE A 109 5.04 7.81 13.43
N ALA A 110 3.98 7.38 12.73
CA ALA A 110 3.53 8.06 11.51
C ALA A 110 3.23 9.56 11.76
N GLY A 111 2.52 9.87 12.85
CA GLY A 111 2.23 11.26 13.25
C GLY A 111 3.49 12.06 13.59
N LEU A 112 4.48 11.45 14.25
CA LEU A 112 5.76 12.08 14.53
C LEU A 112 6.48 12.46 13.22
N ILE A 113 6.56 11.53 12.27
CA ILE A 113 7.20 11.77 10.96
C ILE A 113 6.48 12.86 10.18
N GLY A 114 5.14 12.88 10.16
CA GLY A 114 4.36 13.95 9.55
C GLY A 114 4.66 15.31 10.17
N LYS A 115 4.68 15.40 11.51
CA LYS A 115 5.01 16.62 12.25
C LYS A 115 6.42 17.13 11.91
N THR A 116 7.42 16.27 11.94
CA THR A 116 8.82 16.69 11.68
C THR A 116 9.04 17.04 10.21
N GLY A 117 8.32 16.41 9.28
CA GLY A 117 8.30 16.78 7.87
C GLY A 117 7.84 18.23 7.66
N ILE A 118 6.73 18.62 8.30
CA ILE A 118 6.21 19.99 8.27
C ILE A 118 7.24 20.96 8.88
N LEU A 119 7.64 20.73 10.13
CA LEU A 119 8.54 21.64 10.85
C LEU A 119 9.88 21.80 10.14
N GLY A 120 10.49 20.69 9.69
CA GLY A 120 11.77 20.72 8.99
C GLY A 120 11.70 21.48 7.67
N ALA A 121 10.62 21.31 6.90
CA ALA A 121 10.43 22.05 5.66
C ALA A 121 10.22 23.56 5.94
N SER A 122 9.37 23.89 6.90
CA SER A 122 9.08 25.28 7.29
C SER A 122 10.30 26.00 7.82
N PHE A 123 11.08 25.40 8.73
CA PHE A 123 12.27 26.04 9.28
C PHE A 123 13.37 26.22 8.24
N ARG A 124 13.50 25.33 7.25
CA ARG A 124 14.42 25.55 6.12
C ARG A 124 14.03 26.77 5.28
N VAL A 125 12.74 27.03 5.10
CA VAL A 125 12.25 28.23 4.42
C VAL A 125 12.49 29.47 5.29
N MET A 126 12.17 29.38 6.58
CA MET A 126 12.39 30.45 7.55
C MET A 126 13.85 30.89 7.57
N ASN A 127 14.80 29.98 7.73
CA ASN A 127 16.23 30.32 7.80
C ASN A 127 16.76 30.95 6.51
N LYS A 128 16.11 30.72 5.36
CA LYS A 128 16.44 31.40 4.10
C LYS A 128 15.86 32.80 4.02
N ALA A 129 14.69 33.02 4.62
CA ALA A 129 13.98 34.30 4.61
C ALA A 129 14.48 35.26 5.69
N ILE A 130 14.84 34.72 6.85
CA ILE A 130 15.40 35.42 8.02
C ILE A 130 16.62 34.63 8.52
N PRO A 131 17.81 34.84 7.91
CA PRO A 131 19.04 34.25 8.41
C PRO A 131 19.33 34.73 9.83
N ASP A 132 19.99 33.90 10.64
CA ASP A 132 20.55 34.37 11.91
C ASP A 132 21.59 35.46 11.62
N ASP A 133 21.62 36.52 12.44
CA ASP A 133 22.70 37.50 12.41
C ASP A 133 24.00 36.77 12.79
N GLU A 134 25.05 36.90 11.96
CA GLU A 134 26.38 36.27 12.20
C GLU A 134 27.01 36.65 13.55
#